data_AF-A0AAX6Q725-F1
#
_entry.id   AF-A0AAX6Q725-F1
#
_cell.length_a   1.000
_cell.length_b   1.000
_cell.length_c   1.000
_cell.angle_alpha   90.00
_cell.angle_beta   90.00
_cell.angle_gamma   90.00
#
_symmetry.space_group_name_H-M   'P 1'
#
loop_
_entity.id
_entity.type
_entity.pdbx_description
1 polymer ?
#
loop_
_entity_poly.entity_id
_entity_poly.type
_entity_poly.pdbx_seq_one_letter_code
_entity_poly.pdbx_strand_id
1 'polypeptide(L)'
;MGLRPHSLLAALLLLLLGLRGVRCDTPANCTYPDLLGTWVFQVGPGGSGRDVNCSAMEPPEKKVAVHLKKMDTAYDDFGNTGYFTIIYNQGFEIVLNDYKWFAFFKDVTDFVSQLFMQLGSVGMYDLPHLRNKLVIK
;
A
#
# COMPACT_ATOMS: atom_id res chain seq x y z
N MET A 1 16.06 49.54 15.05
CA MET A 1 15.24 48.46 15.63
C MET A 1 16.01 47.16 15.48
N GLY A 2 16.76 46.74 16.50
CA GLY A 2 17.65 45.56 16.42
C GLY A 2 16.94 44.28 16.87
N LEU A 3 17.01 43.22 16.07
CA LEU A 3 16.49 41.89 16.44
C LEU A 3 17.25 41.36 17.66
N ARG A 4 16.53 40.99 18.71
CA ARG A 4 17.13 40.46 19.96
C ARG A 4 17.74 39.08 19.72
N PRO A 5 18.92 38.76 20.30
CA PRO A 5 19.64 37.50 20.07
C PRO A 5 18.85 36.24 20.43
N HIS A 6 17.94 36.32 21.42
CA HIS A 6 17.02 35.23 21.76
C HIS A 6 16.03 34.89 20.65
N SER A 7 15.64 35.87 19.83
CA SER A 7 14.74 35.67 18.69
C SER A 7 15.42 34.93 17.54
N LEU A 8 16.73 35.16 17.34
CA LEU A 8 17.53 34.48 16.32
C LEU A 8 17.79 33.02 16.71
N LEU A 9 18.07 32.77 17.99
CA LEU A 9 18.28 31.42 18.51
C LEU A 9 17.00 30.59 18.46
N ALA A 10 15.85 31.19 18.78
CA ALA A 10 14.54 30.55 18.64
C ALA A 10 14.19 30.23 17.17
N ALA A 11 14.46 31.16 16.24
CA ALA A 11 14.26 30.94 14.81
C ALA A 11 15.17 29.81 14.27
N LEU A 12 16.42 29.75 14.73
CA LEU A 12 17.36 28.68 14.36
C LEU A 12 16.91 27.32 14.88
N LEU A 13 16.42 27.23 16.13
CA LEU A 13 15.86 26.00 16.68
C LEU A 13 14.62 25.53 15.91
N LEU A 14 13.71 26.45 15.55
CA LEU A 14 12.54 26.13 14.72
C LEU A 14 12.92 25.62 13.33
N LEU A 15 13.95 26.22 12.72
CA LEU A 15 14.46 25.78 11.42
C LEU A 15 15.08 24.37 11.50
N LEU A 16 15.83 24.08 12.57
CA LEU A 16 16.44 22.78 12.81
C LEU A 16 15.41 21.69 13.17
N LEU A 17 14.30 22.06 13.83
CA LEU A 17 13.18 21.16 14.15
C LEU A 17 12.25 20.90 12.95
N GLY A 18 12.18 21.82 11.99
CA GLY A 18 11.27 21.77 10.84
C GLY A 18 11.71 20.89 9.67
N LEU A 19 12.93 20.36 9.67
CA LEU A 19 13.49 19.60 8.53
C LEU A 19 13.09 18.11 8.49
N ARG A 20 12.07 17.68 9.24
CA ARG A 20 11.52 16.34 9.09
C ARG A 20 10.64 16.30 7.84
N GLY A 21 11.18 15.80 6.73
CA GLY A 21 10.40 15.49 5.53
C GLY A 21 9.33 14.47 5.87
N VAL A 22 8.08 14.91 5.98
CA VAL A 22 6.92 14.03 6.09
C VAL A 22 6.57 13.57 4.68
N ARG A 23 6.71 12.27 4.40
CA ARG A 23 6.09 11.67 3.23
C ARG A 23 4.65 11.33 3.59
N CYS A 24 3.70 12.01 2.93
CA CYS A 24 2.28 11.78 3.16
C CYS A 24 1.75 10.60 2.33
N ASP A 25 2.37 10.34 1.17
CA ASP A 25 1.98 9.29 0.24
C ASP A 25 3.04 8.19 0.18
N THR A 26 2.61 6.96 -0.15
CA THR A 26 3.55 5.92 -0.55
C THR A 26 4.09 6.25 -1.96
N PRO A 27 5.28 5.78 -2.33
CA PRO A 27 5.81 6.06 -3.67
C PRO A 27 5.11 5.27 -4.78
N ALA A 28 4.10 4.45 -4.46
CA ALA A 28 3.30 3.74 -5.44
C ALA A 28 2.53 4.70 -6.36
N ASN A 29 2.42 4.33 -7.63
CA ASN A 29 1.66 5.06 -8.64
C ASN A 29 0.92 4.09 -9.56
N CYS A 30 0.12 3.21 -8.97
CA CYS A 30 -0.62 2.17 -9.69
C CYS A 30 -1.93 2.70 -10.28
N THR A 31 -2.37 2.10 -11.38
CA THR A 31 -3.60 2.50 -12.07
C THR A 31 -4.75 1.54 -11.80
N TYR A 32 -5.99 1.96 -12.07
CA TYR A 32 -7.16 1.10 -11.94
C TYR A 32 -7.08 -0.21 -12.75
N PRO A 33 -6.63 -0.20 -14.04
CA PRO A 33 -6.38 -1.44 -14.76
C PRO A 33 -5.36 -2.38 -14.09
N ASP A 34 -4.43 -1.84 -13.30
CA ASP A 34 -3.43 -2.67 -12.60
C ASP A 34 -4.05 -3.50 -11.48
N LEU A 35 -5.13 -2.99 -10.88
CA LEU A 35 -5.90 -3.64 -9.82
C LEU A 35 -6.79 -4.78 -10.34
N LEU A 36 -7.21 -4.74 -11.60
CA LEU A 36 -8.13 -5.74 -12.14
C LEU A 36 -7.49 -7.13 -12.27
N GLY A 37 -8.33 -8.16 -12.15
CA GLY A 37 -7.94 -9.56 -12.30
C GLY A 37 -8.00 -10.34 -10.98
N THR A 38 -7.24 -11.44 -10.92
CA THR A 38 -7.26 -12.37 -9.79
C THR A 38 -6.14 -12.04 -8.81
N TRP A 39 -6.49 -11.95 -7.53
CA TRP A 39 -5.60 -11.76 -6.39
C TRP A 39 -5.62 -12.96 -5.46
N VAL A 40 -4.45 -13.28 -4.89
CA VAL A 40 -4.30 -14.32 -3.87
C VAL A 40 -3.78 -13.69 -2.59
N PHE A 41 -4.63 -13.61 -1.58
CA PHE A 41 -4.29 -13.12 -0.25
C PHE A 41 -3.77 -14.27 0.60
N GLN A 42 -2.55 -14.12 1.08
CA GLN A 42 -1.92 -15.00 2.06
C GLN A 42 -2.18 -14.43 3.45
N VAL A 43 -3.11 -15.03 4.17
CA VAL A 43 -3.59 -14.51 5.45
C VAL A 43 -2.80 -15.14 6.59
N GLY A 44 -2.23 -14.31 7.46
CA GLY A 44 -1.53 -14.70 8.68
C GLY A 44 -2.43 -15.33 9.75
N PRO A 45 -1.86 -15.69 10.90
CA PRO A 45 -2.61 -16.20 12.04
C PRO A 45 -3.67 -15.18 12.47
N GLY A 46 -4.92 -15.63 12.55
CA GLY A 46 -6.05 -14.75 12.87
C GLY A 46 -5.92 -14.13 14.26
N GLY A 47 -5.64 -12.83 14.32
CA GLY A 47 -5.72 -12.02 15.54
C GLY A 47 -7.06 -11.30 15.58
N SER A 48 -7.90 -11.57 16.57
CA SER A 48 -9.29 -11.07 16.65
C SER A 48 -9.42 -9.63 17.21
N GLY A 49 -8.51 -8.72 16.87
CA GLY A 49 -8.50 -7.39 17.48
C GLY A 49 -7.93 -6.29 16.59
N ARG A 50 -8.39 -5.06 16.83
CA ARG A 50 -7.90 -3.83 16.18
C ARG A 50 -6.41 -3.57 16.44
N ASP A 51 -5.84 -4.18 17.48
CA ASP A 51 -4.46 -4.00 17.94
C ASP A 51 -3.45 -4.94 17.24
N VAL A 52 -3.86 -5.59 16.15
CA VAL A 52 -2.98 -6.46 15.38
C VAL A 52 -1.87 -5.65 14.69
N ASN A 53 -0.62 -6.08 14.88
CA ASN A 53 0.53 -5.47 14.23
C ASN A 53 0.79 -6.09 12.85
N CYS A 54 0.29 -5.45 11.80
CA CYS A 54 0.51 -5.87 10.41
C CYS A 54 1.89 -5.45 9.85
N SER A 55 2.73 -4.77 10.63
CA SER A 55 4.13 -4.49 10.23
C SER A 55 5.05 -5.68 10.48
N ALA A 56 4.71 -6.53 11.46
CA ALA A 56 5.42 -7.78 11.74
C ALA A 56 4.61 -8.97 11.18
N MET A 57 4.81 -9.24 9.88
CA MET A 57 4.10 -10.31 9.20
C MET A 57 4.64 -11.69 9.63
N GLU A 58 3.75 -12.51 10.18
CA GLU A 58 4.00 -13.91 10.50
C GLU A 58 3.80 -14.81 9.27
N PRO A 59 4.25 -16.08 9.31
CA PRO A 59 3.99 -17.03 8.25
C PRO A 59 2.49 -17.13 7.93
N PRO A 60 2.09 -17.06 6.65
CA PRO A 60 0.68 -17.15 6.28
C PRO A 60 0.11 -18.54 6.51
N GLU A 61 -1.08 -18.61 7.08
CA GLU A 61 -1.81 -19.86 7.39
C GLU A 61 -2.87 -20.18 6.34
N LYS A 62 -3.47 -19.17 5.73
CA LYS A 62 -4.60 -19.32 4.80
C LYS A 62 -4.34 -18.62 3.47
N LYS A 63 -5.03 -19.08 2.43
CA LYS A 63 -5.04 -18.45 1.11
C LYS A 63 -6.48 -18.15 0.71
N VAL A 64 -6.72 -16.92 0.24
CA VAL A 64 -8.03 -16.48 -0.27
C VAL A 64 -7.83 -15.94 -1.68
N ALA A 65 -8.53 -16.51 -2.65
CA ALA A 65 -8.56 -16.00 -4.01
C ALA A 65 -9.73 -15.03 -4.17
N VAL A 66 -9.47 -13.85 -4.74
CA VAL A 66 -10.47 -12.81 -4.99
C VAL A 66 -10.30 -12.31 -6.41
N HIS A 67 -11.41 -12.12 -7.12
CA HIS A 67 -11.45 -11.67 -8.49
C HIS A 67 -12.08 -10.28 -8.57
N LEU A 68 -11.37 -9.34 -9.19
CA LEU A 68 -11.78 -7.96 -9.33
C LEU A 68 -12.12 -7.68 -10.79
N LYS A 69 -13.40 -7.41 -11.04
CA LYS A 69 -13.94 -7.16 -12.37
C LYS A 69 -14.46 -5.73 -12.46
N LYS A 70 -14.15 -5.07 -13.58
CA LYS A 70 -14.70 -3.75 -13.91
C LYS A 70 -16.23 -3.77 -13.82
N MET A 71 -16.90 -2.78 -13.22
CA MET A 71 -16.46 -1.47 -12.70
C MET A 71 -16.01 -1.45 -11.24
N ASP A 72 -16.58 -2.30 -10.40
CA ASP A 72 -16.33 -2.32 -8.95
C ASP A 72 -16.72 -3.68 -8.34
N THR A 73 -16.89 -4.74 -9.16
CA THR A 73 -17.38 -6.03 -8.69
C THR A 73 -16.24 -6.91 -8.17
N ALA A 74 -16.37 -7.38 -6.93
CA ALA A 74 -15.49 -8.40 -6.35
C ALA A 74 -16.25 -9.72 -6.18
N TYR A 75 -15.59 -10.85 -6.43
CA TYR A 75 -16.14 -12.18 -6.16
C TYR A 75 -15.05 -13.18 -5.78
N ASP A 76 -15.44 -14.26 -5.08
CA ASP A 76 -14.54 -15.36 -4.71
C ASP A 76 -14.92 -16.68 -5.42
N ASP A 77 -14.11 -17.72 -5.20
CA ASP A 77 -14.33 -19.07 -5.74
C ASP A 77 -15.59 -19.75 -5.17
N PHE A 78 -16.17 -19.24 -4.09
CA PHE A 78 -17.37 -19.78 -3.44
C PHE A 78 -18.66 -19.15 -3.97
N GLY A 79 -18.56 -18.18 -4.88
CA GLY A 79 -19.70 -17.49 -5.48
C GLY A 79 -20.21 -16.31 -4.64
N ASN A 80 -19.50 -15.91 -3.58
CA ASN A 80 -19.82 -14.68 -2.88
C ASN A 80 -19.50 -13.49 -3.77
N THR A 81 -20.31 -12.43 -3.66
CA THR A 81 -20.12 -11.20 -4.41
C THR A 81 -20.08 -10.01 -3.47
N GLY A 82 -19.36 -8.97 -3.89
CA GLY A 82 -19.15 -7.76 -3.15
C GLY A 82 -18.63 -6.66 -4.05
N TYR A 83 -17.98 -5.66 -3.48
CA TYR A 83 -17.47 -4.53 -4.23
C TYR A 83 -16.04 -4.18 -3.85
N PHE A 84 -15.36 -3.45 -4.73
CA PHE A 84 -14.03 -2.92 -4.47
C PHE A 84 -13.90 -1.49 -4.98
N THR A 85 -12.95 -0.76 -4.41
CA THR A 85 -12.57 0.56 -4.90
C THR A 85 -11.06 0.72 -4.87
N ILE A 86 -10.52 1.44 -5.86
CA ILE A 86 -9.14 1.89 -5.82
C ILE A 86 -9.06 3.18 -4.97
N ILE A 87 -8.03 3.28 -4.16
CA ILE A 87 -7.73 4.47 -3.36
C ILE A 87 -6.64 5.25 -4.11
N TYR A 88 -7.09 6.18 -4.96
CA TYR A 88 -6.24 6.98 -5.85
C TYR A 88 -5.29 6.09 -6.67
N ASN A 89 -3.99 6.14 -6.38
CA ASN A 89 -2.94 5.29 -6.97
C ASN A 89 -2.15 4.52 -5.89
N GLN A 90 -2.64 4.54 -4.65
CA GLN A 90 -1.92 4.12 -3.45
C GLN A 90 -2.25 2.70 -3.02
N GLY A 91 -3.51 2.30 -3.15
CA GLY A 91 -3.99 1.02 -2.67
C GLY A 91 -5.43 0.77 -3.07
N PHE A 92 -6.09 -0.13 -2.36
CA PHE A 92 -7.47 -0.50 -2.62
C PHE A 92 -8.19 -0.98 -1.36
N GLU A 93 -9.52 -0.94 -1.40
CA GLU A 93 -10.40 -1.56 -0.43
C GLU A 93 -11.33 -2.55 -1.15
N ILE A 94 -11.54 -3.74 -0.57
CA ILE A 94 -12.50 -4.74 -1.05
C ILE A 94 -13.42 -5.12 0.12
N VAL A 95 -14.73 -5.13 -0.13
CA VAL A 95 -15.74 -5.62 0.80
C VAL A 95 -16.37 -6.86 0.20
N LEU A 96 -16.14 -8.02 0.82
CA LEU A 96 -16.57 -9.32 0.30
C LEU A 96 -16.76 -10.33 1.45
N ASN A 97 -17.87 -11.06 1.42
CA ASN A 97 -18.20 -12.11 2.39
C ASN A 97 -18.11 -11.64 3.86
N ASP A 98 -18.65 -10.44 4.16
CA ASP A 98 -18.58 -9.77 5.47
C ASP A 98 -17.18 -9.39 5.98
N TYR A 99 -16.14 -9.52 5.14
CA TYR A 99 -14.79 -9.03 5.42
C TYR A 99 -14.46 -7.77 4.62
N LYS A 100 -13.59 -6.93 5.21
CA LYS A 100 -12.97 -5.80 4.53
C LYS A 100 -11.48 -6.04 4.38
N TRP A 101 -10.99 -5.90 3.16
CA TRP A 101 -9.58 -6.05 2.80
C TRP A 101 -9.04 -4.68 2.41
N PHE A 102 -7.91 -4.30 2.99
CA PHE A 102 -7.21 -3.06 2.65
C PHE A 102 -5.71 -3.32 2.55
N ALA A 103 -5.09 -2.83 1.50
CA ALA A 103 -3.65 -2.84 1.35
C ALA A 103 -3.18 -1.68 0.46
N PHE A 104 -1.99 -1.17 0.77
CA PHE A 104 -1.23 -0.36 -0.19
C PHE A 104 -0.61 -1.26 -1.25
N PHE A 105 -0.45 -0.74 -2.46
CA PHE A 105 0.34 -1.42 -3.47
C PHE A 105 1.80 -1.51 -3.02
N LYS A 106 2.45 -2.65 -3.33
CA LYS A 106 3.85 -2.84 -2.99
C LYS A 106 4.70 -1.90 -3.83
N ASP A 107 5.40 -0.99 -3.17
CA ASP A 107 6.45 -0.20 -3.81
C ASP A 107 7.74 -1.04 -3.92
N VAL A 108 8.44 -0.90 -5.04
CA VAL A 108 9.75 -1.54 -5.24
C VAL A 108 10.81 -0.53 -4.81
N THR A 109 11.00 -0.39 -3.49
CA THR A 109 11.97 0.55 -2.90
C THR A 109 13.44 0.13 -3.04
N ASP A 110 13.76 -0.88 -3.85
CA ASP A 110 15.16 -1.14 -4.17
C ASP A 110 15.70 0.01 -5.03
N PHE A 111 16.80 0.62 -4.61
CA PHE A 111 17.46 1.74 -5.30
C PHE A 111 17.65 1.47 -6.81
N VAL A 112 17.90 0.21 -7.16
CA VAL A 112 18.03 -0.28 -8.53
C VAL A 112 16.71 -0.16 -9.30
N SER A 113 15.57 -0.48 -8.68
CA SER A 113 14.24 -0.36 -9.28
C SER A 113 13.77 1.09 -9.40
N GLN A 114 14.12 1.97 -8.46
CA GLN A 114 13.90 3.42 -8.62
C GLN A 114 14.71 3.99 -9.79
N LEU A 115 15.98 3.58 -9.92
CA LEU A 115 16.83 3.96 -11.03
C LEU A 115 16.27 3.46 -12.38
N PHE A 116 15.76 2.23 -12.44
CA PHE A 116 15.15 1.69 -13.65
C PHE A 116 13.79 2.32 -14.00
N MET A 117 12.99 2.71 -13.01
CA MET A 117 11.76 3.49 -13.23
C MET A 117 12.07 4.90 -13.76
N GLN A 118 13.12 5.57 -13.25
CA GLN A 118 13.58 6.87 -13.76
C GLN A 118 14.23 6.79 -15.15
N LEU A 119 14.88 5.67 -15.47
CA LEU A 119 15.49 5.40 -16.78
C LEU A 119 14.54 4.72 -17.79
N GLY A 120 13.28 4.46 -17.41
CA GLY A 120 12.26 3.82 -18.25
C GLY A 120 12.63 2.40 -18.72
N SER A 121 13.56 1.72 -18.05
CA SER A 121 14.15 0.46 -18.55
C SER A 121 13.51 -0.81 -17.96
N VAL A 122 12.84 -0.71 -16.81
CA VAL A 122 12.08 -1.81 -16.19
C VAL A 122 10.88 -1.21 -15.47
N GLY A 123 9.66 -1.60 -15.85
CA GLY A 123 8.43 -1.19 -15.17
C GLY A 123 8.04 -2.18 -14.08
N MET A 124 7.15 -1.77 -13.15
CA MET A 124 6.48 -2.69 -12.22
C MET A 124 5.82 -3.89 -12.95
N TYR A 125 5.52 -3.70 -14.23
CA TYR A 125 4.98 -4.68 -15.19
C TYR A 125 5.92 -5.85 -15.52
N ASP A 126 7.23 -5.75 -15.25
CA ASP A 126 8.23 -6.78 -15.60
C ASP A 126 8.40 -7.87 -14.54
N LEU A 127 7.66 -7.82 -13.42
CA LEU A 127 7.66 -8.84 -12.35
C LEU A 127 6.27 -9.47 -12.17
N PRO A 128 5.73 -10.19 -13.18
CA PRO A 128 4.39 -10.78 -13.13
C PRO A 128 4.20 -11.81 -12.01
N HIS A 129 5.27 -12.45 -11.52
CA HIS A 129 5.19 -13.44 -10.44
C HIS A 129 5.03 -12.85 -9.03
N LEU A 130 5.30 -11.55 -8.85
CA LEU A 130 5.02 -10.80 -7.62
C LEU A 130 3.69 -10.05 -7.68
N ARG A 131 3.08 -10.01 -8.87
CA ARG A 131 1.80 -9.35 -9.09
C ARG A 131 0.68 -10.11 -8.39
N ASN A 132 -0.23 -9.38 -7.78
CA ASN A 132 -1.48 -9.85 -7.20
C ASN A 132 -1.37 -10.85 -6.03
N LYS A 133 -0.21 -10.96 -5.38
CA LYS A 133 -0.03 -11.74 -4.17
C LYS A 133 0.23 -10.81 -2.99
N LEU A 134 -0.68 -10.81 -2.02
CA LEU A 134 -0.55 -9.98 -0.82
C LEU A 134 -0.46 -10.85 0.40
N VAL A 135 0.36 -10.46 1.36
CA VAL A 135 0.35 -11.04 2.69
C VAL A 135 -0.45 -10.08 3.58
N ILE A 136 -1.50 -10.56 4.21
CA ILE A 136 -2.45 -9.79 5.03
C ILE A 136 -2.59 -10.52 6.37
N LYS A 137 -2.92 -9.82 7.46
CA LYS A 137 -3.17 -10.43 8.77
C LYS A 137 -4.61 -10.18 9.21
#